data_AF-A0A3B9ES93-F1
#
_entry.id   AF-A0A3B9ES93-F1
#
_cell.length_a   1.000
_cell.length_b   1.000
_cell.length_c   1.000
_cell.angle_alpha   90.00
_cell.angle_beta   90.00
_cell.angle_gamma   90.00
#
_symmetry.space_group_name_H-M   'P 1'
#
loop_
_entity.id
_entity.type
_entity.pdbx_description
1 polymer ?
#
loop_
_entity_poly.entity_id
_entity_poly.type
_entity_poly.pdbx_seq_one_letter_code
_entity_poly.pdbx_strand_id
1 'polypeptide(L)' 'VLMGMMTQRRIRHLPVVEDGKMTGVISIGDVVKERMDEIEADAAAMRDYITGMTA' A
#
# COMPACT_ATOMS: atom_id res chain seq x y z
N VAL A 1 4.59 6.27 -5.25
CA VAL A 1 4.93 6.20 -6.71
C VAL A 1 3.80 5.61 -7.54
N LEU A 2 3.32 4.39 -7.24
CA LEU A 2 2.26 3.70 -8.01
C LEU A 2 0.94 4.49 -8.09
N MET A 3 0.40 4.97 -6.96
CA MET A 3 -0.83 5.78 -6.95
C MET A 3 -0.70 7.05 -7.81
N GLY A 4 0.46 7.72 -7.76
CA GLY A 4 0.71 8.92 -8.55
C GLY A 4 0.67 8.63 -10.05
N MET A 5 1.30 7.53 -10.48
CA MET A 5 1.23 7.06 -11.86
C MET A 5 -0.20 6.75 -12.30
N MET A 6 -0.95 5.99 -11.48
CA MET A 6 -2.34 5.62 -11.74
C MET A 6 -3.24 6.85 -11.92
N THR A 7 -3.12 7.84 -11.01
CA THR A 7 -3.87 9.11 -11.09
C THR A 7 -3.50 9.90 -12.34
N GLN A 8 -2.21 10.08 -12.62
CA GLN A 8 -1.74 10.83 -13.80
C GLN A 8 -2.22 10.22 -15.10
N ARG A 9 -2.18 8.88 -15.21
CA ARG A 9 -2.57 8.14 -16.42
C ARG A 9 -4.06 7.78 -16.47
N ARG A 10 -4.83 8.10 -15.44
CA ARG A 10 -6.25 7.75 -15.28
C ARG A 10 -6.54 6.24 -15.42
N ILE A 11 -5.61 5.41 -14.94
CA ILE A 11 -5.74 3.95 -14.91
C ILE A 11 -5.91 3.46 -13.47
N ARG A 12 -6.69 2.40 -13.27
CA ARG A 12 -7.01 1.85 -11.94
C ARG A 12 -6.39 0.49 -11.65
N HIS A 13 -5.72 -0.08 -12.65
CA HIS A 13 -5.15 -1.41 -12.59
C HIS A 13 -3.78 -1.39 -13.26
N LEU A 14 -2.82 -2.07 -12.67
CA LEU A 14 -1.48 -2.29 -13.22
C LEU A 14 -1.26 -3.80 -13.38
N PRO A 15 -0.91 -4.29 -14.58
CA PRO A 15 -0.54 -5.68 -14.76
C PRO A 15 0.81 -5.97 -14.08
N VAL A 16 0.91 -7.15 -13.47
CA VAL A 16 2.18 -7.69 -12.96
C VAL A 16 2.68 -8.71 -13.98
N VAL A 17 3.93 -8.54 -14.41
CA VAL A 17 4.57 -9.38 -15.41
C VAL A 17 5.87 -9.91 -14.84
N GLU A 18 6.05 -11.22 -14.92
CA GLU A 18 7.26 -11.94 -14.51
C GLU A 18 7.67 -12.86 -15.65
N ASP A 19 8.95 -12.83 -16.04
CA ASP A 19 9.48 -13.60 -17.18
C ASP A 19 8.66 -13.48 -18.48
N GLY A 20 8.16 -12.27 -18.74
CA GLY A 20 7.33 -11.98 -19.92
C GLY A 20 5.91 -12.57 -19.87
N LYS A 21 5.50 -13.18 -18.76
CA LYS A 21 4.15 -13.71 -18.54
C LYS A 21 3.38 -12.81 -17.58
N MET A 22 2.11 -12.57 -17.89
CA MET A 22 1.20 -11.87 -16.99
C MET A 22 0.85 -12.78 -15.81
N THR A 23 1.30 -12.41 -14.61
CA THR A 23 1.09 -13.19 -13.38
C THR A 23 -0.04 -12.65 -12.51
N GLY A 24 -0.48 -11.41 -12.76
CA GLY A 24 -1.60 -10.83 -12.02
C GLY A 24 -1.89 -9.38 -12.35
N VAL A 25 -2.72 -8.76 -11.51
CA VAL A 25 -3.11 -7.35 -11.58
C VAL A 25 -3.14 -6.77 -10.17
N ILE A 26 -2.61 -5.55 -10.02
CA ILE A 26 -2.75 -4.73 -8.82
C ILE A 26 -3.75 -3.62 -9.10
N SER A 27 -4.76 -3.47 -8.25
CA SER A 27 -5.71 -2.37 -8.31
C SER A 27 -5.24 -1.17 -7.50
N ILE A 28 -5.78 0.02 -7.80
CA ILE A 28 -5.56 1.21 -6.95
C ILE A 28 -6.05 0.99 -5.52
N GLY A 29 -7.09 0.15 -5.32
CA GLY A 29 -7.59 -0.20 -4.00
C GLY A 29 -6.57 -0.95 -3.16
N ASP A 30 -5.83 -1.88 -3.77
CA ASP A 30 -4.76 -2.63 -3.09
C ASP A 30 -3.65 -1.71 -2.60
N VAL A 31 -3.24 -0.75 -3.45
CA VAL A 31 -2.20 0.22 -3.10
C VAL A 31 -2.67 1.18 -2.00
N VAL A 32 -3.94 1.58 -2.00
CA VAL A 32 -4.50 2.43 -0.94
C VAL A 32 -4.59 1.65 0.37
N LYS A 33 -5.07 0.40 0.34
CA LYS A 33 -5.20 -0.45 1.52
C LYS A 33 -3.85 -0.63 2.21
N GLU A 34 -2.81 -1.02 1.47
CA GLU A 34 -1.46 -1.19 2.02
C GLU A 34 -0.96 0.06 2.75
N ARG A 35 -1.28 1.25 2.21
CA ARG A 35 -0.90 2.52 2.83
C ARG A 35 -1.70 2.87 4.06
N MET A 36 -2.96 2.45 4.14
CA MET A 36 -3.75 2.61 5.36
C MET A 36 -3.23 1.69 6.45
N ASP A 37 -2.94 0.43 6.11
CA ASP A 37 -2.40 -0.57 7.04
C ASP A 37 -1.05 -0.10 7.63
N GLU A 38 -0.17 0.50 6.81
CA GLU A 38 1.10 1.11 7.25
C GLU A 38 0.87 2.27 8.24
N ILE A 39 -0.07 3.18 7.94
CA ILE A 39 -0.39 4.33 8.80
C ILE A 39 -1.00 3.88 10.13
N GLU A 40 -1.87 2.86 10.11
CA GLU A 40 -2.48 2.31 11.31
C GLU A 40 -1.45 1.63 12.20
N ALA A 41 -0.50 0.87 11.62
CA ALA A 41 0.60 0.26 12.35
C ALA A 41 1.50 1.32 13.00
N ASP A 42 1.89 2.37 12.26
CA ASP A 42 2.68 3.48 12.79
C ASP A 42 1.95 4.19 13.93
N ALA A 43 0.65 4.47 13.77
CA ALA A 43 -0.16 5.10 14.79
C ALA A 43 -0.30 4.23 16.05
N ALA A 44 -0.42 2.91 15.89
CA ALA A 44 -0.42 1.95 17.00
C ALA A 44 0.92 1.96 17.74
N ALA A 45 2.04 1.89 17.03
CA ALA A 45 3.38 1.94 17.62
C ALA A 45 3.62 3.25 18.40
N MET A 46 3.17 4.39 17.88
CA MET A 46 3.24 5.67 18.59
C MET A 46 2.39 5.68 19.86
N ARG A 47 1.19 5.09 19.83
CA ARG A 47 0.32 4.97 21.01
C ARG A 47 0.97 4.10 22.07
N ASP A 48 1.52 2.95 21.71
CA ASP A 48 2.17 2.02 22.64
C ASP A 48 3.42 2.64 23.29
N TYR A 49 4.18 3.44 22.53
CA TYR A 49 5.30 4.21 23.05
C TYR A 49 4.84 5.25 24.09
N ILE A 50 3.76 5.99 23.81
CA ILE A 50 3.23 7.02 24.73
C ILE A 50 2.62 6.41 25.99
N THR A 51 1.95 5.27 25.89
CA THR A 51 1.34 4.58 27.04
C THR A 51 2.35 3.80 27.89
N GLY A 52 3.61 3.72 27.46
CA GLY A 52 4.68 3.03 28.18
C GLY A 52 4.53 1.50 28.18
N MET A 53 3.72 0.94 27.27
CA MET A 53 3.51 -0.51 27.12
C MET A 53 4.60 -1.19 26.27
N THR A 54 5.82 -0.66 26.31
CA THR A 54 6.99 -1.32 25.75
C THR A 54 7.36 -2.51 26.65
N ALA A 55 6.94 -3.72 26.26
CA ALA A 55 7.54 -4.97 26.70
C ALA A 55 8.71 -5.34 25.78
#